data_AF-A0A5B8B8R4-F1
#
_entry.id   AF-A0A5B8B8R4-F1
#
_cell.length_a   1.000
_cell.length_b   1.000
_cell.length_c   1.000
_cell.angle_alpha   90.00
_cell.angle_beta   90.00
_cell.angle_gamma   90.00
#
_symmetry.space_group_name_H-M   'P 1'
#
loop_
_entity.id
_entity.type
_entity.pdbx_description
1 polymer ?
#
loop_
_entity_poly.entity_id
_entity_poly.type
_entity_poly.pdbx_seq_one_letter_code
_entity_poly.pdbx_strand_id
1 'polypeptide(L)'
;MNAQAAKIRANRYRYQTVAAQTGVPWDVIGVIHYRESSGSFAGVLHNGQKIIGTGRKTTLVPKGRGPFKTWEDAAIDALMNCPPYAGKNKDWSIGATLDLLERYNGLGYRNKGLPSPYLWAGTDQYVKGKYVADGRFDPNAVDQQLGVAPILMKIREGVEGAKPAAPAAPKVPPAPANDNKPNWLAALFAALVGIFRKAA
;
A
#
# COMPACT_ATOMS: atom_id res chain seq x y z
N MET A 1 6.08 -21.71 2.48
CA MET A 1 6.05 -20.78 1.33
C MET A 1 4.72 -20.77 0.59
N ASN A 2 4.28 -21.88 -0.03
CA ASN A 2 3.04 -21.97 -0.83
C ASN A 2 1.78 -21.41 -0.15
N ALA A 3 1.55 -21.79 1.12
CA ALA A 3 0.39 -21.31 1.87
C ALA A 3 0.36 -19.78 2.03
N GLN A 4 1.52 -19.14 2.24
CA GLN A 4 1.59 -17.68 2.39
C GLN A 4 1.40 -16.98 1.04
N ALA A 5 2.01 -17.50 -0.03
CA ALA A 5 1.77 -17.00 -1.38
C ALA A 5 0.29 -17.10 -1.78
N ALA A 6 -0.38 -18.21 -1.45
CA ALA A 6 -1.81 -18.40 -1.70
C ALA A 6 -2.67 -17.39 -0.93
N LYS A 7 -2.39 -17.16 0.36
CA LYS A 7 -3.09 -16.15 1.17
C LYS A 7 -2.93 -14.73 0.62
N ILE A 8 -1.73 -14.39 0.14
CA ILE A 8 -1.47 -13.10 -0.49
C ILE A 8 -2.25 -13.00 -1.82
N ARG A 9 -2.21 -14.02 -2.68
CA ARG A 9 -2.97 -14.07 -3.93
C ARG A 9 -4.48 -13.96 -3.71
N ALA A 10 -5.02 -14.60 -2.67
CA ALA A 10 -6.44 -14.53 -2.33
C ALA A 10 -6.90 -13.10 -1.99
N ASN A 11 -6.00 -12.23 -1.54
CA ASN A 11 -6.29 -10.83 -1.21
C ASN A 11 -5.81 -9.84 -2.28
N ARG A 12 -5.42 -10.33 -3.46
CA ARG A 12 -4.82 -9.54 -4.54
C ARG A 12 -5.62 -8.28 -4.88
N TYR A 13 -6.94 -8.35 -4.92
CA TYR A 13 -7.80 -7.22 -5.26
C TYR A 13 -7.56 -6.01 -4.33
N ARG A 14 -7.48 -6.24 -3.02
CA ARG A 14 -7.23 -5.16 -2.04
C ARG A 14 -5.85 -4.54 -2.23
N TYR A 15 -4.84 -5.36 -2.51
CA TYR A 15 -3.50 -4.88 -2.81
C TYR A 15 -3.45 -4.11 -4.12
N GLN A 16 -4.23 -4.50 -5.13
CA GLN A 16 -4.34 -3.76 -6.40
C GLN A 16 -4.99 -2.39 -6.22
N THR A 17 -5.98 -2.25 -5.33
CA THR A 17 -6.56 -0.94 -4.98
C THR A 17 -5.50 0.03 -4.46
N VAL A 18 -4.62 -0.43 -3.57
CA VAL A 18 -3.50 0.38 -3.05
C VAL A 18 -2.44 0.61 -4.11
N ALA A 19 -2.12 -0.42 -4.91
CA ALA A 19 -1.15 -0.33 -6.00
C ALA A 19 -1.53 0.75 -7.03
N ALA A 20 -2.82 0.85 -7.36
CA ALA A 20 -3.33 1.85 -8.29
C ALA A 20 -3.11 3.30 -7.80
N GLN A 21 -3.10 3.52 -6.48
CA GLN A 21 -2.93 4.85 -5.90
C GLN A 21 -1.47 5.21 -5.56
N THR A 22 -0.62 4.19 -5.37
CA THR A 22 0.76 4.38 -4.89
C THR A 22 1.83 4.06 -5.93
N GLY A 23 1.49 3.30 -6.97
CA GLY A 23 2.44 2.76 -7.93
C GLY A 23 3.31 1.61 -7.40
N VAL A 24 3.09 1.17 -6.15
CA VAL A 24 3.80 0.03 -5.56
C VAL A 24 3.15 -1.27 -6.04
N PRO A 25 3.90 -2.25 -6.57
CA PRO A 25 3.34 -3.51 -7.04
C PRO A 25 2.56 -4.26 -5.96
N TRP A 26 1.41 -4.83 -6.34
CA TRP A 26 0.49 -5.49 -5.41
C TRP A 26 1.14 -6.65 -4.64
N ASP A 27 2.09 -7.35 -5.26
CA ASP A 27 2.83 -8.45 -4.67
C ASP A 27 3.84 -7.96 -3.63
N VAL A 28 4.48 -6.82 -3.86
CA VAL A 28 5.34 -6.11 -2.89
C VAL A 28 4.52 -5.68 -1.68
N ILE A 29 3.35 -5.05 -1.90
CA ILE A 29 2.41 -4.69 -0.82
C ILE A 29 2.00 -5.92 -0.02
N GLY A 30 1.71 -7.03 -0.71
CA GLY A 30 1.29 -8.28 -0.09
C GLY A 30 2.35 -8.90 0.82
N VAL A 31 3.62 -8.92 0.41
CA VAL A 31 4.69 -9.49 1.24
C VAL A 31 5.07 -8.58 2.41
N ILE A 32 4.96 -7.25 2.26
CA ILE A 32 5.06 -6.29 3.39
C ILE A 32 3.93 -6.58 4.38
N HIS A 33 2.68 -6.63 3.92
CA HIS A 33 1.52 -6.88 4.78
C HIS A 33 1.65 -8.20 5.55
N TYR A 34 2.20 -9.24 4.91
CA TYR A 34 2.53 -10.48 5.58
C TYR A 34 3.56 -10.30 6.71
N ARG A 35 4.67 -9.59 6.49
CA ARG A 35 5.69 -9.42 7.53
C ARG A 35 5.25 -8.54 8.68
N GLU A 36 4.53 -7.46 8.38
CA GLU A 36 4.18 -6.44 9.38
C GLU A 36 2.99 -6.85 10.24
N SER A 37 2.02 -7.59 9.69
CA SER A 37 0.78 -7.91 10.42
C SER A 37 0.28 -9.34 10.24
N SER A 38 1.09 -10.24 9.66
CA SER A 38 0.65 -11.59 9.28
C SER A 38 -0.58 -11.60 8.38
N GLY A 39 -0.75 -10.55 7.56
CA GLY A 39 -1.90 -10.38 6.67
C GLY A 39 -3.19 -9.89 7.36
N SER A 40 -3.10 -9.39 8.60
CA SER A 40 -4.25 -8.84 9.32
C SER A 40 -4.60 -7.43 8.83
N PHE A 41 -5.75 -7.30 8.19
CA PHE A 41 -6.30 -6.00 7.75
C PHE A 41 -6.75 -5.08 8.89
N ALA A 42 -6.67 -5.52 10.14
CA ALA A 42 -6.82 -4.66 11.30
C ALA A 42 -5.52 -3.90 11.62
N GLY A 43 -4.36 -4.38 11.12
CA GLY A 43 -3.03 -3.85 11.38
C GLY A 43 -2.57 -2.81 10.35
N VAL A 44 -1.94 -1.74 10.83
CA VAL A 44 -1.34 -0.71 9.97
C VAL A 44 -0.11 -1.27 9.23
N LEU A 45 0.00 -0.99 7.93
CA LEU A 45 0.98 -1.62 7.02
C LEU A 45 2.46 -1.38 7.39
N HIS A 46 2.81 -0.40 8.22
CA HIS A 46 4.20 -0.09 8.55
C HIS A 46 4.67 -0.60 9.92
N ASN A 47 3.77 -1.04 10.80
CA ASN A 47 4.13 -1.51 12.15
C ASN A 47 3.18 -2.54 12.76
N GLY A 48 2.19 -3.01 12.00
CA GLY A 48 1.25 -4.03 12.44
C GLY A 48 0.26 -3.60 13.53
N GLN A 49 0.28 -2.34 13.98
CA GLN A 49 -0.57 -1.91 15.09
C GLN A 49 -2.05 -2.04 14.72
N LYS A 50 -2.82 -2.78 15.53
CA LYS A 50 -4.22 -3.11 15.22
C LYS A 50 -5.18 -1.97 15.60
N ILE A 51 -5.27 -0.93 14.77
CA ILE A 51 -6.07 0.28 15.03
C ILE A 51 -7.01 0.68 13.88
N ILE A 52 -7.05 -0.05 12.78
CA ILE A 52 -7.93 0.27 11.64
C ILE A 52 -9.40 0.27 12.10
N GLY A 53 -10.13 1.35 11.80
CA GLY A 53 -11.54 1.53 12.17
C GLY A 53 -11.79 1.92 13.63
N THR A 54 -10.76 2.06 14.46
CA THR A 54 -10.91 2.36 15.90
C THR A 54 -10.96 3.84 16.25
N GLY A 55 -10.67 4.73 15.29
CA GLY A 55 -10.52 6.17 15.55
C GLY A 55 -9.22 6.56 16.26
N ARG A 56 -8.31 5.61 16.53
CA ARG A 56 -7.02 5.85 17.20
C ARG A 56 -5.91 6.17 16.19
N LYS A 57 -4.88 6.88 16.66
CA LYS A 57 -3.61 7.09 15.95
C LYS A 57 -2.55 6.06 16.36
N THR A 58 -1.51 5.87 15.54
CA THR A 58 -0.40 4.98 15.87
C THR A 58 0.37 5.46 17.10
N THR A 59 0.71 4.53 17.99
CA THR A 59 1.63 4.74 19.12
C THR A 59 2.96 4.04 18.90
N LEU A 60 2.99 3.02 18.04
CA LEU A 60 4.23 2.46 17.49
C LEU A 60 4.80 3.40 16.43
N VAL A 61 6.11 3.30 16.16
CA VAL A 61 6.78 4.13 15.16
C VAL A 61 6.32 3.71 13.75
N PRO A 62 6.16 4.66 12.80
CA PRO A 62 5.98 6.10 13.00
C PRO A 62 4.75 6.44 13.84
N LYS A 63 4.94 7.26 14.88
CA LYS A 63 3.89 7.67 15.82
C LYS A 63 2.97 8.72 15.19
N GLY A 64 1.71 8.75 15.63
CA GLY A 64 0.76 9.81 15.29
C GLY A 64 0.13 9.70 13.89
N ARG A 65 0.26 8.57 13.19
CA ARG A 65 -0.39 8.33 11.90
C ARG A 65 -1.87 7.99 12.08
N GLY A 66 -2.71 8.34 11.12
CA GLY A 66 -4.17 8.15 11.16
C GLY A 66 -4.90 9.29 11.90
N PRO A 67 -6.12 9.04 12.43
CA PRO A 67 -6.81 7.75 12.45
C PRO A 67 -7.22 7.27 11.05
N PHE A 68 -7.25 5.96 10.85
CA PHE A 68 -7.60 5.35 9.56
C PHE A 68 -8.95 4.64 9.64
N LYS A 69 -9.84 4.95 8.70
CA LYS A 69 -11.14 4.28 8.57
C LYS A 69 -10.98 2.92 7.91
N THR A 70 -10.15 2.83 6.87
CA THR A 70 -9.88 1.58 6.13
C THR A 70 -8.42 1.19 6.21
N TRP A 71 -8.13 -0.07 5.88
CA TRP A 71 -6.75 -0.55 5.79
C TRP A 71 -6.05 0.06 4.57
N GLU A 72 -6.78 0.28 3.48
CA GLU A 72 -6.29 0.91 2.27
C GLU A 72 -5.76 2.32 2.54
N ASP A 73 -6.49 3.15 3.31
CA ASP A 73 -6.03 4.49 3.72
C ASP A 73 -4.70 4.40 4.49
N ALA A 74 -4.60 3.44 5.42
CA ALA A 74 -3.40 3.22 6.21
C ALA A 74 -2.23 2.70 5.38
N ALA A 75 -2.50 1.86 4.40
CA ALA A 75 -1.50 1.29 3.48
C ALA A 75 -0.96 2.36 2.52
N ILE A 76 -1.83 3.19 1.95
CA ILE A 76 -1.43 4.34 1.12
C ILE A 76 -0.55 5.28 1.95
N ASP A 77 -0.97 5.59 3.17
CA ASP A 77 -0.21 6.44 4.08
C ASP A 77 1.19 5.89 4.35
N ALA A 78 1.29 4.60 4.69
CA ALA A 78 2.55 3.92 4.94
C ALA A 78 3.51 3.97 3.72
N LEU A 79 2.98 3.75 2.51
CA LEU A 79 3.81 3.67 1.31
C LEU A 79 4.22 5.05 0.76
N MET A 80 3.40 6.08 0.97
CA MET A 80 3.62 7.41 0.39
C MET A 80 4.32 8.37 1.36
N ASN A 81 4.04 8.25 2.66
CA ASN A 81 4.38 9.28 3.65
C ASN A 81 5.33 8.82 4.74
N CYS A 82 5.70 7.54 4.77
CA CYS A 82 6.67 6.99 5.71
C CYS A 82 7.92 6.51 4.95
N PRO A 83 9.12 6.62 5.53
CA PRO A 83 10.31 5.97 4.98
C PRO A 83 10.06 4.48 4.73
N PRO A 84 10.59 3.91 3.63
CA PRO A 84 11.49 4.50 2.64
C PRO A 84 10.76 5.25 1.51
N TYR A 85 9.50 5.64 1.69
CA TYR A 85 8.66 6.30 0.69
C TYR A 85 8.50 5.45 -0.56
N ALA A 86 8.06 4.20 -0.38
CA ALA A 86 7.99 3.18 -1.42
C ALA A 86 7.24 3.63 -2.68
N GLY A 87 6.22 4.48 -2.56
CA GLY A 87 5.49 5.02 -3.72
C GLY A 87 6.32 5.96 -4.62
N LYS A 88 7.47 6.44 -4.15
CA LYS A 88 8.43 7.21 -4.96
C LYS A 88 9.35 6.30 -5.79
N ASN A 89 9.45 5.01 -5.46
CA ASN A 89 10.31 4.09 -6.19
C ASN A 89 9.76 3.81 -7.61
N LYS A 90 10.64 3.87 -8.61
CA LYS A 90 10.30 3.65 -10.02
C LYS A 90 10.90 2.37 -10.59
N ASP A 91 11.91 1.80 -9.93
CA ASP A 91 12.53 0.55 -10.34
C ASP A 91 12.03 -0.61 -9.49
N TRP A 92 11.25 -1.49 -10.11
CA TRP A 92 10.74 -2.72 -9.50
C TRP A 92 11.43 -3.98 -10.04
N SER A 93 12.65 -3.83 -10.58
CA SER A 93 13.58 -4.94 -10.78
C SER A 93 13.74 -5.73 -9.48
N ILE A 94 14.10 -7.02 -9.57
CA ILE A 94 14.18 -7.86 -8.37
C ILE A 94 15.20 -7.31 -7.35
N GLY A 95 16.35 -6.83 -7.81
CA GLY A 95 17.38 -6.23 -6.95
C GLY A 95 16.89 -4.98 -6.23
N ALA A 96 16.31 -4.02 -6.96
CA ALA A 96 15.76 -2.80 -6.37
C ALA A 96 14.59 -3.08 -5.43
N THR A 97 13.75 -4.08 -5.74
CA THR A 97 12.64 -4.49 -4.89
C THR A 97 13.14 -5.06 -3.57
N LEU A 98 14.13 -5.96 -3.59
CA LEU A 98 14.70 -6.54 -2.37
C LEU A 98 15.43 -5.50 -1.53
N ASP A 99 16.14 -4.57 -2.16
CA ASP A 99 16.76 -3.44 -1.46
C ASP A 99 15.73 -2.53 -0.76
N LEU A 100 14.63 -2.20 -1.46
CA LEU A 100 13.55 -1.42 -0.88
C LEU A 100 12.87 -2.14 0.28
N LEU A 101 12.62 -3.45 0.16
CA LEU A 101 12.04 -4.27 1.22
C LEU A 101 12.94 -4.35 2.45
N GLU A 102 14.26 -4.41 2.28
CA GLU A 102 15.17 -4.35 3.42
C GLU A 102 15.13 -2.99 4.12
N ARG A 103 15.09 -1.90 3.34
CA ARG A 103 14.93 -0.53 3.89
C ARG A 103 13.58 -0.34 4.58
N TYR A 104 12.52 -0.99 4.10
CA TYR A 104 11.19 -0.95 4.70
C TYR A 104 11.20 -1.53 6.12
N ASN A 105 11.87 -2.67 6.31
CA ASN A 105 12.09 -3.23 7.65
C ASN A 105 13.11 -2.43 8.48
N GLY A 106 14.17 -1.95 7.83
CA GLY A 106 15.33 -1.30 8.46
C GLY A 106 16.64 -2.04 8.18
N LEU A 107 17.73 -1.26 8.09
CA LEU A 107 19.05 -1.71 7.64
C LEU A 107 19.96 -2.30 8.75
N GLY A 108 19.39 -2.65 9.90
CA GLY A 108 20.18 -3.11 11.06
C GLY A 108 21.04 -4.34 10.78
N TYR A 109 20.55 -5.28 9.96
CA TYR A 109 21.28 -6.48 9.58
C TYR A 109 22.37 -6.18 8.52
N ARG A 110 22.04 -5.40 7.49
CA ARG A 110 22.99 -4.93 6.48
C ARG A 110 24.19 -4.20 7.10
N ASN A 111 23.94 -3.33 8.08
CA ASN A 111 24.98 -2.60 8.79
C ASN A 111 25.89 -3.51 9.64
N LYS A 112 25.47 -4.75 9.89
CA LYS A 112 26.27 -5.79 10.56
C LYS A 112 26.94 -6.75 9.57
N GLY A 113 26.75 -6.57 8.26
CA GLY A 113 27.18 -7.54 7.25
C GLY A 113 26.43 -8.87 7.34
N LEU A 114 25.22 -8.87 7.89
CA LEU A 114 24.41 -10.08 8.10
C LEU A 114 23.19 -10.11 7.16
N PRO A 115 22.76 -11.31 6.72
CA PRO A 115 21.52 -11.48 5.98
C PRO A 115 20.32 -11.14 6.87
N SER A 116 19.45 -10.26 6.40
CA SER A 116 18.22 -9.91 7.11
C SER A 116 17.22 -11.08 7.14
N PRO A 117 16.78 -11.59 8.32
CA PRO A 117 15.67 -12.55 8.39
C PRO A 117 14.38 -12.00 7.79
N TYR A 118 14.20 -10.68 7.74
CA TYR A 118 13.05 -10.06 7.08
C TYR A 118 12.99 -10.42 5.60
N LEU A 119 14.15 -10.43 4.93
CA LEU A 119 14.28 -10.81 3.53
C LEU A 119 14.37 -12.32 3.35
N TRP A 120 15.24 -12.97 4.12
CA TRP A 120 15.81 -14.26 3.74
C TRP A 120 15.38 -15.45 4.60
N ALA A 121 14.61 -15.26 5.68
CA ALA A 121 14.22 -16.37 6.53
C ALA A 121 13.50 -17.49 5.75
N GLY A 122 13.89 -18.74 6.00
CA GLY A 122 13.41 -19.90 5.24
C GLY A 122 14.13 -20.15 3.91
N THR A 123 15.31 -19.56 3.71
CA THR A 123 16.24 -19.84 2.61
C THR A 123 17.60 -20.26 3.16
N ASP A 124 18.51 -20.72 2.30
CA ASP A 124 19.90 -21.02 2.67
C ASP A 124 20.74 -19.76 2.98
N GLN A 125 20.27 -18.57 2.57
CA GLN A 125 20.93 -17.29 2.84
C GLN A 125 20.78 -16.83 4.29
N TYR A 126 19.86 -17.42 5.07
CA TYR A 126 19.65 -17.08 6.47
C TYR A 126 19.61 -18.34 7.32
N VAL A 127 20.54 -18.44 8.28
CA VAL A 127 20.58 -19.55 9.24
C VAL A 127 20.02 -19.13 10.59
N LYS A 128 20.54 -18.03 11.16
CA LYS A 128 20.18 -17.51 12.49
C LYS A 128 20.68 -16.07 12.67
N GLY A 129 20.29 -15.45 13.78
CA GLY A 129 20.59 -14.07 14.11
C GLY A 129 19.36 -13.19 13.92
N LYS A 130 18.83 -12.61 15.00
CA LYS A 130 17.58 -11.83 14.93
C LYS A 130 17.57 -10.73 15.98
N TYR A 131 17.07 -9.55 15.61
CA TYR A 131 16.60 -8.56 16.58
C TYR A 131 15.30 -9.08 17.23
N VAL A 132 15.40 -9.50 18.49
CA VAL A 132 14.26 -10.03 19.27
C VAL A 132 13.46 -8.92 19.94
N ALA A 133 14.05 -7.74 20.06
CA ALA A 133 13.40 -6.49 20.42
C ALA A 133 14.22 -5.31 19.85
N ASP A 134 13.69 -4.10 19.97
CA ASP A 134 14.36 -2.87 19.54
C ASP A 134 15.77 -2.78 20.15
N GLY A 135 16.78 -2.73 19.28
CA GLY A 135 18.19 -2.68 19.66
C GLY A 135 18.77 -3.98 20.25
N ARG A 136 17.96 -5.02 20.48
CA ARG A 136 18.40 -6.30 21.09
C ARG A 136 18.58 -7.38 20.02
N PHE A 137 19.81 -7.49 19.53
CA PHE A 137 20.21 -8.55 18.60
C PHE A 137 20.63 -9.83 19.36
N ASP A 138 20.03 -10.96 19.01
CA ASP A 138 20.43 -12.29 19.47
C ASP A 138 21.04 -13.06 18.29
N PRO A 139 22.33 -13.43 18.32
CA PRO A 139 22.99 -14.17 17.25
C PRO A 139 22.50 -15.62 17.09
N ASN A 140 21.77 -16.15 18.07
CA ASN A 140 21.28 -17.53 18.08
C ASN A 140 19.78 -17.66 17.80
N ALA A 141 19.01 -16.57 17.91
CA ALA A 141 17.60 -16.57 17.57
C ALA A 141 17.37 -16.84 16.08
N VAL A 142 16.39 -17.69 15.77
CA VAL A 142 15.97 -18.03 14.41
C VAL A 142 14.60 -17.45 14.16
N ASP A 143 14.44 -16.69 13.06
CA ASP A 143 13.11 -16.24 12.65
C ASP A 143 12.30 -17.40 12.06
N GLN A 144 11.22 -17.78 12.75
CA GLN A 144 10.28 -18.80 12.28
C GLN A 144 9.30 -18.25 11.23
N GLN A 145 9.18 -16.92 11.14
CA GLN A 145 8.41 -16.28 10.08
C GLN A 145 9.25 -16.23 8.81
N LEU A 146 8.68 -16.68 7.69
CA LEU A 146 9.38 -16.67 6.40
C LEU A 146 9.72 -15.24 5.98
N GLY A 147 10.84 -15.09 5.29
CA GLY A 147 11.25 -13.84 4.68
C GLY A 147 10.38 -13.48 3.47
N VAL A 148 10.43 -12.20 3.07
CA VAL A 148 9.67 -11.73 1.91
C VAL A 148 10.20 -12.24 0.59
N ALA A 149 11.52 -12.44 0.45
CA ALA A 149 12.14 -12.85 -0.81
C ALA A 149 11.61 -14.20 -1.34
N PRO A 150 11.61 -15.30 -0.56
CA PRO A 150 11.09 -16.59 -1.05
C PRO A 150 9.60 -16.51 -1.42
N ILE A 151 8.79 -15.77 -0.64
CA ILE A 151 7.36 -15.63 -0.94
C ILE A 151 7.13 -14.80 -2.19
N LEU A 152 7.86 -13.69 -2.36
CA LEU A 152 7.78 -12.83 -3.54
C LEU A 152 8.16 -13.59 -4.81
N MET A 153 9.26 -14.34 -4.77
CA MET A 153 9.68 -15.21 -5.88
C MET A 153 8.58 -16.23 -6.22
N LYS A 154 8.01 -16.92 -5.21
CA LYS A 154 6.89 -17.83 -5.41
C LYS A 154 5.66 -17.17 -6.05
N ILE A 155 5.38 -15.91 -5.73
CA ILE A 155 4.28 -15.16 -6.34
C ILE A 155 4.59 -14.84 -7.81
N ARG A 156 5.86 -14.58 -8.14
CA ARG A 156 6.33 -14.23 -9.50
C ARG A 156 6.69 -15.43 -10.39
N GLU A 157 6.84 -16.62 -9.82
CA GLU A 157 7.04 -17.86 -10.59
C GLU A 157 5.91 -18.04 -11.63
N GLY A 158 6.31 -18.32 -12.88
CA GLY A 158 5.39 -18.48 -14.01
C GLY A 158 4.88 -17.17 -14.64
N VAL A 159 5.43 -16.01 -14.24
CA VAL A 159 5.11 -14.68 -14.78
C VAL A 159 6.24 -14.18 -15.71
N GLU A 160 7.00 -15.09 -16.33
CA GLU A 160 8.09 -14.72 -17.26
C GLU A 160 7.54 -13.86 -18.42
N GLY A 161 8.08 -12.64 -18.55
CA GLY A 161 7.76 -11.70 -19.64
C GLY A 161 6.73 -10.62 -19.32
N ALA A 162 5.98 -10.68 -18.22
CA ALA A 162 5.10 -9.58 -17.84
C ALA A 162 5.90 -8.49 -17.12
N LYS A 163 6.32 -7.46 -17.86
CA LYS A 163 6.69 -6.17 -17.29
C LYS A 163 5.65 -5.81 -16.22
N PRO A 164 6.04 -5.39 -14.99
CA PRO A 164 5.07 -4.96 -13.98
C PRO A 164 4.14 -3.97 -14.67
N ALA A 165 2.84 -4.31 -14.74
CA ALA A 165 1.90 -3.46 -15.42
C ALA A 165 2.03 -2.07 -14.80
N ALA A 166 2.38 -1.08 -15.63
CA ALA A 166 2.25 0.31 -15.24
C ALA A 166 0.83 0.50 -14.67
N PRO A 167 0.66 1.30 -13.60
CA PRO A 167 -0.66 1.54 -13.05
C PRO A 167 -1.57 1.95 -14.21
N ALA A 168 -2.63 1.16 -14.42
CA ALA A 168 -3.61 1.49 -15.44
C ALA A 168 -4.10 2.90 -15.15
N ALA A 169 -3.96 3.80 -16.13
CA ALA A 169 -4.46 5.15 -16.00
C ALA A 169 -5.92 5.08 -15.52
N PRO A 170 -6.32 5.92 -14.54
CA PRO A 170 -7.70 5.94 -14.11
C PRO A 170 -8.57 6.18 -15.34
N LYS A 171 -9.51 5.26 -15.59
CA LYS A 171 -10.61 5.52 -16.52
C LYS A 171 -11.40 6.66 -15.91
N VAL A 172 -11.09 7.88 -16.30
CA VAL A 172 -11.94 9.04 -16.06
C VAL A 172 -13.31 8.66 -16.64
N PRO A 173 -14.37 8.58 -15.83
CA PRO A 173 -15.72 8.46 -16.38
C PRO A 173 -15.90 9.60 -17.38
N PRO A 174 -16.46 9.36 -18.57
CA PRO A 174 -16.75 10.47 -19.48
C PRO A 174 -17.49 11.53 -18.69
N ALA A 175 -17.00 12.77 -18.77
CA ALA A 175 -17.69 13.92 -18.18
C ALA A 175 -19.17 13.84 -18.60
N PRO A 176 -20.12 14.16 -17.71
CA PRO A 176 -21.51 14.24 -18.12
C PRO A 176 -21.56 15.16 -19.34
N ALA A 177 -22.17 14.67 -20.42
CA ALA A 177 -22.38 15.47 -21.60
C ALA A 177 -23.07 16.76 -21.14
N ASN A 178 -22.44 17.90 -21.40
CA ASN A 178 -23.12 19.19 -21.35
C ASN A 178 -24.16 19.16 -22.46
N ASP A 179 -25.33 18.63 -22.15
CA ASP A 179 -26.54 18.83 -22.93
C ASP A 179 -26.95 20.29 -22.75
N ASN A 180 -26.22 21.19 -23.42
CA ASN A 180 -26.71 22.52 -23.77
C ASN A 180 -27.82 22.34 -24.81
N LYS A 181 -28.96 21.84 -24.35
CA LYS A 181 -30.24 21.98 -25.04
C LYS A 181 -30.99 23.10 -24.34
N PRO A 182 -31.39 24.18 -25.04
CA PRO A 182 -32.19 25.23 -24.45
C PRO A 182 -33.53 24.62 -23.99
N ASN A 183 -33.71 24.49 -22.68
CA ASN A 183 -34.96 24.05 -22.07
C ASN A 183 -35.95 25.23 -22.09
N TRP A 184 -36.67 25.39 -23.19
CA TRP A 184 -37.68 26.44 -23.41
C TRP A 184 -38.99 26.21 -22.64
N LEU A 185 -39.04 25.23 -21.72
CA LEU A 185 -40.24 24.83 -20.98
C LEU A 185 -40.19 25.08 -19.46
N ALA A 186 -39.27 25.92 -18.99
CA ALA A 186 -39.23 26.33 -17.59
C ALA A 186 -38.95 27.83 -17.43
N ALA A 187 -39.95 28.66 -17.74
CA ALA A 187 -40.26 29.91 -17.03
C ALA A 187 -41.38 30.65 -17.78
N LEU A 188 -42.58 30.72 -17.20
CA LEU A 188 -43.29 31.96 -16.89
C LEU A 188 -44.71 31.65 -16.40
N PHE A 189 -44.88 31.53 -15.08
CA PHE A 189 -46.11 31.94 -14.41
C PHE A 189 -45.79 32.42 -13.00
N ALA A 190 -45.67 33.75 -12.87
CA ALA A 190 -45.92 34.60 -11.70
C ALA A 190 -45.50 36.03 -12.10
N ALA A 191 -46.39 36.86 -12.65
CA ALA A 191 -47.39 37.71 -11.98
C ALA A 191 -46.90 39.15 -11.75
N LEU A 192 -47.36 40.03 -12.66
CA LEU A 192 -47.95 41.37 -12.46
C LEU A 192 -47.32 42.39 -11.48
N VAL A 193 -46.97 43.56 -12.03
CA VAL A 193 -47.42 44.95 -11.69
C VAL A 193 -46.28 45.98 -11.81
N GLY A 194 -46.51 47.05 -12.58
CA GLY A 194 -45.69 48.27 -12.65
C GLY A 194 -45.70 48.91 -14.05
N ILE A 195 -46.83 49.42 -14.53
CA ILE A 195 -47.22 50.86 -14.58
C ILE A 195 -46.37 51.75 -15.51
N PHE A 196 -47.07 52.36 -16.47
CA PHE A 196 -46.68 53.32 -17.51
C PHE A 196 -45.77 54.49 -17.08
N ARG A 197 -44.87 54.92 -17.98
CA ARG A 197 -44.92 56.21 -18.74
C ARG A 197 -43.54 56.60 -19.29
N LYS A 198 -43.49 56.98 -20.57
CA LYS A 198 -42.80 58.21 -21.00
C LYS A 198 -43.50 58.76 -22.24
N ALA A 199 -44.10 59.94 -22.07
CA ALA A 199 -44.30 60.92 -23.12
C ALA A 199 -43.18 61.97 -22.98
N ALA A 200 -42.92 62.66 -24.09
CA ALA A 200 -41.83 63.61 -24.40
C ALA A 200 -40.65 62.96 -25.13
#